data_AF-A0A2A6NSD6-F1
#
_entry.id   AF-A0A2A6NSD6-F1
#
_cell.length_a   1.000
_cell.length_b   1.000
_cell.length_c   1.000
_cell.angle_alpha   90.00
_cell.angle_beta   90.00
_cell.angle_gamma   90.00
#
_symmetry.space_group_name_H-M   'P 1'
#
loop_
_entity.id
_entity.type
_entity.pdbx_description
1 polymer ?
#
loop_
_entity_poly.entity_id
_entity_poly.type
_entity_poly.pdbx_seq_one_letter_code
_entity_poly.pdbx_strand_id
1 'polypeptide(L)' 'MTTDIRNATFYVLEQDDPFTGAIPVSFEEAFKEAEKLTANGRAVHVLYTEEATQTQLTRFAEAGIRTSLAPQG' A
#
# COMPACT_ATOMS: atom_id res chain seq x y z
N MET A 1 25.96 -6.06 13.65
CA MET A 1 25.16 -6.04 12.42
C MET A 1 23.77 -5.61 12.82
N THR A 2 23.51 -4.31 12.81
CA THR A 2 22.16 -3.77 12.94
C THR A 2 21.43 -4.18 11.67
N THR A 3 20.50 -5.12 11.78
CA THR A 3 19.59 -5.45 10.68
C THR A 3 18.88 -4.16 10.33
N ASP A 4 19.27 -3.55 9.23
CA ASP A 4 18.59 -2.43 8.61
C ASP A 4 17.23 -2.98 8.17
N ILE A 5 16.25 -2.97 9.08
CA ILE A 5 14.87 -3.34 8.75
C ILE A 5 14.34 -2.15 7.95
N ARG A 6 14.73 -2.11 6.68
CA ARG A 6 14.10 -1.29 5.65
C ARG A 6 12.65 -1.73 5.55
N ASN A 7 11.81 -1.09 6.35
CA ASN A 7 10.42 -1.46 6.49
C ASN A 7 9.67 -0.87 5.30
N ALA A 8 9.17 -1.77 4.45
CA ALA A 8 8.29 -1.40 3.34
C ALA A 8 7.18 -0.47 3.81
N THR A 9 7.14 0.72 3.22
CA THR A 9 6.14 1.73 3.52
C THR A 9 5.05 1.68 2.44
N PHE A 10 3.80 1.70 2.88
CA PHE A 10 2.63 1.64 2.02
C PHE A 10 1.75 2.87 2.26
N TYR A 11 1.04 3.28 1.21
CA TYR A 11 0.12 4.40 1.24
C TYR A 11 -1.19 3.95 0.61
N VAL A 12 -2.28 4.02 1.35
CA VAL A 12 -3.61 3.66 0.84
C VAL A 12 -4.28 4.92 0.32
N LEU A 13 -4.65 4.91 -0.95
CA LEU A 13 -5.33 6.01 -1.63
C LEU A 13 -6.65 5.52 -2.18
N GLU A 14 -7.65 6.38 -2.15
CA GLU A 14 -8.82 6.20 -3.01
C GLU A 14 -8.47 6.64 -4.43
N GLN A 15 -9.10 6.07 -5.46
CA GLN A 15 -8.77 6.35 -6.86
C GLN A 15 -8.86 7.84 -7.25
N ASP A 16 -9.70 8.60 -6.54
CA ASP A 16 -9.90 10.04 -6.76
C ASP A 16 -9.10 10.93 -5.78
N ASP A 17 -8.36 10.35 -4.84
CA ASP A 17 -7.70 11.12 -3.78
C ASP A 17 -6.25 11.50 -4.17
N PRO A 18 -5.87 12.78 -4.04
CA PRO A 18 -4.51 13.20 -4.33
C PRO A 18 -3.51 12.68 -3.28
N PHE A 19 -2.35 12.21 -3.74
CA PHE A 19 -1.28 11.66 -2.89
C PHE A 19 -0.77 12.62 -1.79
N THR A 20 -1.12 13.90 -1.85
CA THR A 20 -0.67 14.97 -0.96
C THR A 20 -1.09 14.84 0.51
N GLY A 21 -1.89 13.85 0.89
CA GLY A 21 -2.31 13.59 2.28
C GLY A 21 -2.09 12.15 2.75
N ALA A 22 -1.42 11.31 1.97
CA ALA A 22 -1.33 9.89 2.25
C ALA A 22 -0.40 9.61 3.43
N ILE A 23 -0.91 8.92 4.45
CA ILE A 23 -0.15 8.58 5.65
C ILE A 23 0.66 7.31 5.36
N PRO A 24 1.99 7.31 5.59
CA PRO A 24 2.79 6.10 5.47
C PRO A 24 2.39 5.11 6.56
N VAL A 25 2.02 3.91 6.16
CA VAL A 25 1.61 2.82 7.04
C VAL A 25 2.35 1.52 6.71
N SER A 26 2.36 0.60 7.67
CA SER A 26 2.89 -0.75 7.49
C SER A 26 2.00 -1.59 6.57
N PHE A 27 2.53 -2.70 6.06
CA PHE A 27 1.77 -3.64 5.22
C PHE A 27 0.43 -4.08 5.82
N GLU A 28 0.41 -4.52 7.08
CA GLU A 28 -0.81 -5.05 7.71
C GLU A 28 -1.91 -3.99 7.80
N GLU A 29 -1.54 -2.77 8.19
CA GLU A 29 -2.46 -1.64 8.28
C GLU A 29 -2.97 -1.24 6.88
N ALA A 30 -2.07 -1.13 5.90
CA ALA A 30 -2.44 -0.85 4.52
C ALA A 30 -3.38 -1.91 3.93
N PHE A 31 -3.09 -3.19 4.18
CA PHE A 31 -3.90 -4.30 3.69
C PHE A 31 -5.30 -4.27 4.29
N LYS A 32 -5.39 -4.11 5.61
CA LYS A 32 -6.67 -4.03 6.32
C LYS A 32 -7.51 -2.84 5.89
N GLU A 33 -6.88 -1.68 5.72
CA GLU A 33 -7.58 -0.47 5.28
C GLU A 33 -8.05 -0.57 3.83
N ALA A 34 -7.18 -1.04 2.94
CA ALA A 34 -7.52 -1.24 1.54
C ALA A 34 -8.60 -2.32 1.36
N GLU A 35 -8.54 -3.43 2.09
CA GLU A 35 -9.59 -4.46 2.09
C GLU A 35 -10.92 -3.89 2.56
N LYS A 36 -10.93 -3.13 3.66
CA LYS A 36 -12.13 -2.48 4.18
C LYS A 36 -12.73 -1.52 3.15
N LEU A 37 -11.93 -0.66 2.54
CA LEU A 37 -12.40 0.30 1.54
C LEU A 37 -12.95 -0.41 0.29
N THR A 38 -12.25 -1.44 -0.19
CA THR A 38 -12.69 -2.26 -1.33
C THR A 38 -13.99 -3.01 -1.03
N ALA A 39 -14.13 -3.55 0.19
CA ALA A 39 -15.37 -4.19 0.65
C ALA A 39 -16.55 -3.22 0.74
N ASN A 40 -16.29 -1.92 0.94
CA ASN A 40 -17.30 -0.86 0.88
C ASN A 40 -17.58 -0.39 -0.56
N GLY A 41 -17.03 -1.05 -1.58
CA GLY A 41 -17.23 -0.72 -3.00
C GLY A 41 -16.42 0.49 -3.49
N ARG A 42 -15.44 0.95 -2.71
CA ARG A 42 -14.56 2.05 -3.12
C ARG A 42 -13.40 1.51 -3.93
N ALA A 43 -13.02 2.24 -4.99
CA ALA A 43 -11.83 1.91 -5.76
C ALA A 43 -10.59 2.40 -5.01
N VAL A 44 -9.74 1.46 -4.61
CA VAL A 44 -8.54 1.74 -3.82
C VAL A 44 -7.29 1.48 -4.64
N HIS A 45 -6.27 2.27 -4.39
CA HIS A 45 -4.95 2.14 -4.95
C HIS A 45 -3.90 2.21 -3.83
N VAL A 46 -3.00 1.24 -3.78
CA VAL A 46 -1.96 1.20 -2.74
C VAL A 46 -0.60 1.51 -3.36
N LEU A 47 0.01 2.61 -2.92
CA LEU A 47 1.39 2.90 -3.29
C LEU A 47 2.36 2.23 -2.32
N TYR A 48 3.50 1.77 -2.83
CA TYR A 48 4.53 1.11 -2.03
C TYR A 48 5.93 1.66 -2.32
N THR A 49 6.85 1.59 -1.36
CA THR A 49 8.27 1.89 -1.58
C THR A 49 9.03 0.66 -2.09
N GLU A 50 10.22 0.85 -2.67
CA GLU A 50 11.04 -0.24 -3.25
C GLU A 50 11.39 -1.37 -2.27
N GLU A 51 11.22 -1.12 -0.97
CA GLU A 51 11.44 -2.07 0.10
C GLU A 51 10.30 -3.10 0.22
N ALA A 52 9.19 -2.90 -0.49
CA ALA A 52 8.06 -3.84 -0.53
C ALA A 52 8.45 -5.17 -1.16
N THR A 53 8.17 -6.24 -0.42
CA THR A 53 8.46 -7.60 -0.88
C THR A 53 7.41 -8.09 -1.88
N GLN A 54 7.82 -8.97 -2.79
CA GLN A 54 6.90 -9.60 -3.74
C GLN A 54 5.72 -10.29 -3.04
N THR A 55 5.95 -10.93 -1.89
CA THR A 55 4.89 -11.57 -1.09
C THR A 55 3.81 -10.57 -0.66
N GLN A 56 4.19 -9.36 -0.22
CA GLN A 56 3.23 -8.31 0.16
C GLN A 56 2.44 -7.82 -1.06
N LEU A 57 3.10 -7.63 -2.20
CA LEU A 57 2.44 -7.20 -3.44
C LEU A 57 1.45 -8.25 -3.96
N THR A 58 1.82 -9.53 -3.91
CA THR A 58 0.92 -10.64 -4.29
C THR A 58 -0.33 -10.65 -3.43
N ARG A 59 -0.22 -10.42 -2.12
CA ARG A 59 -1.39 -10.36 -1.22
C ARG A 59 -2.39 -9.29 -1.65
N PHE A 60 -1.92 -8.09 -1.99
CA PHE A 60 -2.80 -7.04 -2.51
C PHE A 60 -3.48 -7.46 -3.82
N ALA A 61 -2.73 -8.05 -4.75
CA ALA A 61 -3.28 -8.53 -6.01
C ALA A 61 -4.34 -9.64 -5.82
N GLU A 62 -4.12 -10.57 -4.87
CA GLU A 62 -5.10 -11.61 -4.51
C GLU A 62 -6.40 -11.02 -3.94
N ALA A 63 -6.30 -9.92 -3.22
CA ALA A 63 -7.45 -9.15 -2.73
C ALA A 63 -8.08 -8.24 -3.82
N GLY A 64 -7.57 -8.25 -5.05
CA GLY A 64 -8.04 -7.39 -6.15
C GLY A 64 -7.64 -5.92 -5.99
N ILE A 65 -6.70 -5.61 -5.09
CA ILE A 65 -6.24 -4.25 -4.82
C ILE A 65 -5.10 -3.91 -5.77
N ARG A 66 -5.21 -2.76 -6.46
CA ARG A 66 -4.16 -2.29 -7.35
C ARG A 66 -3.03 -1.69 -6.56
N THR A 67 -1.81 -2.10 -6.86
CA THR A 67 -0.58 -1.56 -6.27
C THR A 67 0.27 -0.85 -7.31
N SER A 68 1.01 0.19 -6.91
CA SER A 68 2.04 0.81 -7.75
C SER A 68 3.18 1.39 -6.92
N LEU A 69 4.35 1.53 -7.54
CA LEU A 69 5.50 2.13 -6.86
C LEU A 69 5.20 3.61 -6.60
N ALA A 70 5.41 4.06 -5.36
CA ALA A 70 5.29 5.46 -5.00
C ALA A 70 6.29 6.31 -5.83
N PRO A 71 5.89 7.50 -6.32
CA PRO A 71 6.80 8.37 -7.04
C PRO A 71 7.97 8.75 -6.12
N GLN A 72 9.18 8.36 -6.51
CA GLN A 72 10.41 8.78 -5.85
C GLN A 72 10.69 10.22 -6.29
N GLY A 73 10.29 11.18 -5.45
CA GLY A 73 10.56 12.61 -5.67
C GLY A 73 12.04 12.94 -5.56
#